data_AF-A0A7V5RJX2-F1
#
_entry.id   AF-A0A7V5RJX2-F1
#
_cell.length_a   1.000
_cell.length_b   1.000
_cell.length_c   1.000
_cell.angle_alpha   90.00
_cell.angle_beta   90.00
_cell.angle_gamma   90.00
#
_symmetry.space_group_name_H-M   'P 1'
#
loop_
_entity.id
_entity.type
_entity.pdbx_description
1 polymer ?
#
loop_
_entity_poly.entity_id
_entity_poly.type
_entity_poly.pdbx_seq_one_letter_code
_entity_poly.pdbx_strand_id
1 'polypeptide(L)'
;MLTVRTPSGRWQRLSEQIEAFLAQDIISLQIDGKQVRGFRSPDSPSLWIRDHSDMLRGGIYFEPDVFSAIEAFAEHQSANGRIFDFVMVQPLRHSPEKENWERWVRVPVEADVEFRFIKAAFLSWRASGEHARLHALLPALERALLYATSHPLRWDDHLGLVKRPYTIDTWDFDYTAGRHDWLNFQITEHTYWGIFHGDNSGIYEAAGLLATLLEHAGEQHKADTWRGFASDLRQRANALLFNGRFYRHFHKITPLTIAGVNEEQQLSLSTPMAINRGLATHDI
;
A
#
# COMPACT_ATOMS: atom_id res chain seq x y z
N MET A 1 -23.48 14.65 1.64
CA MET A 1 -22.45 15.54 1.06
C MET A 1 -22.13 16.67 2.04
N LEU A 2 -20.84 16.90 2.34
CA LEU A 2 -20.41 17.97 3.24
C LEU A 2 -20.61 19.35 2.58
N THR A 3 -21.38 20.23 3.21
CA THR A 3 -21.52 21.62 2.75
C THR A 3 -20.44 22.49 3.36
N VAL A 4 -19.52 22.98 2.53
CA VAL A 4 -18.49 23.94 2.97
C VAL A 4 -19.02 25.36 2.77
N ARG A 5 -19.00 26.19 3.83
CA ARG A 5 -19.34 27.63 3.73
C ARG A 5 -18.12 28.46 4.06
N THR A 6 -17.66 29.27 3.11
CA THR A 6 -16.56 30.22 3.32
C THR A 6 -17.02 31.65 3.07
N PRO A 7 -16.45 32.65 3.77
CA PRO A 7 -16.75 34.06 3.52
C PRO A 7 -16.54 34.50 2.07
N SER A 8 -15.59 33.87 1.37
CA SER A 8 -15.28 34.16 -0.03
C SER A 8 -16.24 33.51 -1.04
N GLY A 9 -17.07 32.54 -0.63
CA GLY A 9 -17.86 31.70 -1.53
C GLY A 9 -17.05 30.75 -2.43
N ARG A 10 -15.76 31.01 -2.66
CA ARG A 10 -14.88 30.30 -3.61
C ARG A 10 -14.82 28.78 -3.39
N TRP A 11 -14.88 28.34 -2.14
CA TRP A 11 -14.68 26.93 -1.78
C TRP A 11 -15.99 26.19 -1.53
N GLN A 12 -17.15 26.81 -1.77
CA GLN A 12 -18.45 26.19 -1.49
C GLN A 12 -18.68 24.89 -2.26
N ARG A 13 -18.16 24.81 -3.49
CA ARG A 13 -18.25 23.62 -4.35
C ARG A 13 -17.03 22.69 -4.25
N LEU A 14 -16.10 22.93 -3.31
CA LEU A 14 -14.86 22.16 -3.27
C LEU A 14 -15.12 20.66 -3.08
N SER A 15 -16.02 20.29 -2.15
CA SER A 15 -16.40 18.90 -1.91
C SER A 15 -17.07 18.27 -3.13
N GLU A 16 -17.97 19.00 -3.81
CA GLU A 16 -18.61 18.56 -5.07
C GLU A 16 -17.59 18.32 -6.19
N GLN A 17 -16.60 19.20 -6.33
CA GLN A 17 -15.57 19.07 -7.35
C GLN A 17 -14.64 17.89 -7.09
N ILE A 18 -14.26 17.65 -5.83
CA ILE A 18 -13.43 16.50 -5.44
C ILE A 18 -14.18 15.19 -5.68
N GLU A 19 -15.45 15.12 -5.28
CA GLU A 19 -16.29 13.94 -5.51
C GLU A 19 -16.45 13.67 -7.02
N ALA A 20 -16.80 14.68 -7.80
CA ALA A 20 -16.97 14.54 -9.25
C ALA A 20 -15.68 14.10 -9.95
N PHE A 21 -14.51 14.55 -9.46
CA PHE A 21 -13.21 14.13 -9.95
C PHE A 21 -12.94 12.65 -9.62
N LEU A 22 -12.98 12.28 -8.34
CA LEU A 22 -12.71 10.90 -7.91
C LEU A 22 -13.73 9.89 -8.45
N ALA A 23 -14.97 10.31 -8.70
CA ALA A 23 -15.99 9.45 -9.29
C ALA A 23 -15.66 9.01 -10.73
N GLN A 24 -14.81 9.75 -11.46
CA GLN A 24 -14.33 9.34 -12.80
C GLN A 24 -13.37 8.14 -12.73
N ASP A 25 -12.75 7.95 -11.57
CA ASP A 25 -11.73 6.93 -11.34
C ASP A 25 -12.33 5.62 -10.81
N ILE A 26 -13.65 5.57 -10.62
CA ILE A 26 -14.35 4.35 -10.27
C ILE A 26 -14.31 3.38 -11.45
N ILE A 27 -13.88 2.15 -11.19
CA ILE A 27 -13.94 1.05 -12.13
C ILE A 27 -14.89 -0.04 -11.63
N SER A 28 -15.51 -0.75 -12.57
CA SER A 28 -16.27 -1.97 -12.31
C SER A 28 -15.76 -3.10 -13.18
N LEU A 29 -15.33 -4.19 -12.56
CA LEU A 29 -14.81 -5.39 -13.20
C LEU A 29 -15.74 -6.58 -12.94
N GLN A 30 -15.74 -7.56 -13.82
CA GLN A 30 -16.35 -8.87 -13.59
C GLN A 30 -15.23 -9.84 -13.25
N ILE A 31 -15.18 -10.29 -11.99
CA ILE A 31 -14.15 -11.18 -11.45
C ILE A 31 -14.88 -12.40 -10.90
N ASP A 32 -14.57 -13.60 -11.40
CA ASP A 32 -15.27 -14.85 -11.03
C ASP A 32 -16.82 -14.73 -11.02
N GLY A 33 -17.37 -13.99 -11.98
CA GLY A 33 -18.81 -13.76 -12.11
C GLY A 33 -19.41 -12.80 -11.06
N LYS A 34 -18.59 -12.17 -10.22
CA LYS A 34 -18.98 -11.11 -9.29
C LYS A 34 -18.63 -9.75 -9.88
N GLN A 35 -19.52 -8.78 -9.68
CA GLN A 35 -19.19 -7.38 -9.97
C GLN A 35 -18.31 -6.84 -8.83
N VAL A 36 -17.12 -6.39 -9.17
CA VAL A 36 -16.15 -5.78 -8.25
C VAL A 36 -15.98 -4.31 -8.60
N ARG A 37 -16.14 -3.43 -7.61
CA ARG A 37 -15.98 -1.98 -7.74
C ARG A 37 -14.77 -1.51 -6.93
N GLY A 38 -14.05 -0.54 -7.48
CA GLY A 38 -12.90 0.06 -6.82
C GLY A 38 -12.45 1.34 -7.51
N PHE A 39 -11.29 1.85 -7.14
CA PHE A 39 -10.70 3.03 -7.78
C PHE A 39 -9.44 2.63 -8.52
N ARG A 40 -9.15 3.35 -9.61
CA ARG A 40 -7.97 3.16 -10.43
C ARG A 40 -7.34 4.49 -10.81
N SER A 41 -6.04 4.48 -11.12
CA SER A 41 -5.44 5.63 -11.79
C SER A 41 -5.98 5.78 -13.24
N PRO A 42 -6.12 7.01 -13.77
CA PRO A 42 -6.67 7.25 -15.11
C PRO A 42 -5.87 6.62 -16.26
N ASP A 43 -4.59 6.37 -16.04
CA ASP A 43 -3.62 5.86 -17.02
C ASP A 43 -3.64 4.33 -17.20
N SER A 44 -4.34 3.61 -16.33
CA SER A 44 -4.46 2.14 -16.38
C SER A 44 -5.91 1.69 -16.35
N PRO A 45 -6.32 0.67 -17.13
CA PRO A 45 -7.64 0.06 -17.00
C PRO A 45 -7.71 -0.98 -15.85
N SER A 46 -6.65 -1.09 -15.05
CA SER A 46 -6.53 -2.12 -14.01
C SER A 46 -7.01 -1.60 -12.66
N LEU A 47 -7.58 -2.47 -11.84
CA LEU A 47 -7.86 -2.18 -10.44
C LEU A 47 -6.60 -2.47 -9.62
N TRP A 48 -5.90 -1.42 -9.19
CA TRP A 48 -4.73 -1.51 -8.31
C TRP A 48 -5.14 -1.36 -6.84
N ILE A 49 -4.65 -2.22 -5.96
CA ILE A 49 -4.94 -2.09 -4.53
C ILE A 49 -4.33 -0.82 -3.94
N ARG A 50 -3.22 -0.34 -4.52
CA ARG A 50 -2.60 0.95 -4.16
C ARG A 50 -3.56 2.10 -4.40
N ASP A 51 -3.99 2.25 -5.64
CA ASP A 51 -4.85 3.34 -6.08
C ASP A 51 -6.19 3.28 -5.34
N HIS A 52 -6.77 2.08 -5.23
CA HIS A 52 -7.96 1.86 -4.42
C HIS A 52 -7.77 2.33 -2.97
N SER A 53 -6.74 1.87 -2.27
CA SER A 53 -6.47 2.27 -0.89
C SER A 53 -6.31 3.79 -0.72
N ASP A 54 -5.54 4.44 -1.60
CA ASP A 54 -5.24 5.86 -1.46
C ASP A 54 -6.44 6.74 -1.80
N MET A 55 -7.20 6.40 -2.84
CA MET A 55 -8.38 7.15 -3.27
C MET A 55 -9.59 6.88 -2.37
N LEU A 56 -9.69 5.67 -1.79
CA LEU A 56 -10.75 5.32 -0.84
C LEU A 56 -10.79 6.27 0.36
N ARG A 57 -9.67 6.90 0.76
CA ARG A 57 -9.65 7.95 1.80
C ARG A 57 -10.65 9.08 1.53
N GLY A 58 -10.89 9.43 0.26
CA GLY A 58 -11.97 10.30 -0.17
C GLY A 58 -13.23 9.53 -0.59
N GLY A 59 -13.06 8.36 -1.21
CA GLY A 59 -14.13 7.50 -1.69
C GLY A 59 -15.15 7.09 -0.61
N ILE A 60 -14.71 6.91 0.64
CA ILE A 60 -15.59 6.53 1.77
C ILE A 60 -16.77 7.49 2.00
N TYR A 61 -16.74 8.70 1.46
CA TYR A 61 -17.81 9.69 1.63
C TYR A 61 -18.94 9.61 0.59
N PHE A 62 -18.74 8.88 -0.52
CA PHE A 62 -19.68 8.88 -1.64
C PHE A 62 -19.81 7.54 -2.40
N GLU A 63 -18.80 6.67 -2.39
CA GLU A 63 -18.89 5.35 -3.04
C GLU A 63 -19.61 4.36 -2.10
N PRO A 64 -20.75 3.78 -2.49
CA PRO A 64 -21.47 2.82 -1.64
C PRO A 64 -20.75 1.48 -1.50
N ASP A 65 -20.04 1.01 -2.53
CA ASP A 65 -19.32 -0.26 -2.48
C ASP A 65 -17.85 -0.06 -2.12
N VAL A 66 -17.59 -0.06 -0.82
CA VAL A 66 -16.24 0.11 -0.28
C VAL A 66 -15.49 -1.19 -0.04
N PHE A 67 -16.08 -2.37 -0.30
CA PHE A 67 -15.48 -3.65 0.11
C PHE A 67 -15.19 -4.62 -1.03
N SER A 68 -15.95 -4.60 -2.14
CA SER A 68 -15.84 -5.66 -3.15
C SER A 68 -14.43 -5.80 -3.73
N ALA A 69 -13.71 -4.70 -3.93
CA ALA A 69 -12.29 -4.74 -4.29
C ALA A 69 -11.46 -5.52 -3.26
N ILE A 70 -11.52 -5.15 -1.98
CA ILE A 70 -10.74 -5.79 -0.91
C ILE A 70 -11.07 -7.27 -0.78
N GLU A 71 -12.35 -7.64 -0.86
CA GLU A 71 -12.78 -9.04 -0.83
C GLU A 71 -12.22 -9.81 -2.03
N ALA A 72 -12.23 -9.23 -3.23
CA ALA A 72 -11.63 -9.87 -4.41
C ALA A 72 -10.12 -10.10 -4.23
N PHE A 73 -9.37 -9.13 -3.70
CA PHE A 73 -7.93 -9.31 -3.39
C PHE A 73 -7.71 -10.35 -2.28
N ALA A 74 -8.61 -10.44 -1.30
CA ALA A 74 -8.53 -11.43 -0.22
C ALA A 74 -8.79 -12.86 -0.73
N GLU A 75 -9.79 -13.03 -1.59
CA GLU A 75 -10.15 -14.31 -2.23
C GLU A 75 -9.00 -14.83 -3.11
N HIS A 76 -8.23 -13.93 -3.72
CA HIS A 76 -7.08 -14.24 -4.58
C HIS A 76 -5.73 -14.18 -3.85
N GLN A 77 -5.73 -14.01 -2.52
CA GLN A 77 -4.48 -14.01 -1.75
C GLN A 77 -3.75 -15.34 -1.94
N SER A 78 -2.44 -15.27 -2.23
CA SER A 78 -1.62 -16.48 -2.37
C SER A 78 -1.51 -17.22 -1.04
N ALA A 79 -1.30 -18.54 -1.08
CA ALA A 79 -1.23 -19.38 0.13
C ALA A 79 -0.16 -18.92 1.16
N ASN A 80 0.91 -18.27 0.70
CA ASN A 80 1.96 -17.71 1.56
C ASN A 80 1.62 -16.31 2.13
N GLY A 81 0.41 -15.80 1.91
CA GLY A 81 -0.05 -14.50 2.38
C GLY A 81 0.17 -13.34 1.41
N ARG A 82 0.89 -13.54 0.30
CA ARG A 82 1.15 -12.50 -0.70
C ARG A 82 -0.15 -11.98 -1.33
N ILE A 83 -0.27 -10.66 -1.43
CA ILE A 83 -1.35 -9.98 -2.15
C ILE A 83 -0.86 -9.59 -3.55
N PHE A 84 -1.76 -9.61 -4.54
CA PHE A 84 -1.46 -9.10 -5.89
C PHE A 84 -1.56 -7.56 -5.90
N ASP A 85 -0.80 -6.88 -6.75
CA ASP A 85 -0.83 -5.41 -6.86
C ASP A 85 -2.10 -4.96 -7.57
N PHE A 86 -2.46 -5.68 -8.64
CA PHE A 86 -3.62 -5.34 -9.44
C PHE A 86 -4.26 -6.55 -10.13
N VAL A 87 -5.50 -6.31 -10.55
CA VAL A 87 -6.25 -7.18 -11.46
C VAL A 87 -6.68 -6.39 -12.69
N MET A 88 -6.65 -7.04 -13.84
CA MET A 88 -7.23 -6.54 -15.08
C MET A 88 -8.12 -7.60 -15.70
N VAL A 89 -9.21 -7.15 -16.34
CA VAL A 89 -10.13 -8.01 -17.09
C VAL A 89 -10.17 -7.50 -18.53
N GLN A 90 -9.12 -7.85 -19.29
CA GLN A 90 -8.93 -7.39 -20.66
C GLN A 90 -8.33 -8.49 -21.55
N PRO A 91 -8.62 -8.48 -22.87
CA PRO A 91 -8.11 -9.49 -23.79
C PRO A 91 -6.58 -9.59 -23.78
N LEU A 92 -6.05 -10.82 -23.78
CA LEU A 92 -4.70 -11.11 -24.31
C LEU A 92 -4.68 -10.65 -25.76
N ARG A 93 -3.53 -10.16 -26.27
CA ARG A 93 -3.31 -9.83 -27.68
C ARG A 93 -4.13 -10.74 -28.62
N HIS A 94 -5.16 -10.17 -29.25
CA HIS A 94 -6.06 -10.85 -30.20
C HIS A 94 -6.83 -12.08 -29.68
N SER A 95 -6.89 -12.34 -28.37
CA SER A 95 -7.70 -13.42 -27.80
C SER A 95 -9.14 -12.93 -27.57
N PRO A 96 -10.14 -13.44 -28.34
CA PRO A 96 -11.53 -13.07 -28.16
C PRO A 96 -12.18 -13.78 -26.96
N GLU A 97 -11.50 -14.74 -26.33
CA GLU A 97 -12.04 -15.60 -25.28
C GLU A 97 -12.07 -14.89 -23.92
N LYS A 98 -13.26 -14.41 -23.55
CA LYS A 98 -13.50 -13.65 -22.31
C LYS A 98 -13.11 -14.38 -21.03
N GLU A 99 -13.19 -15.70 -21.03
CA GLU A 99 -12.81 -16.54 -19.89
C GLU A 99 -11.32 -16.38 -19.51
N ASN A 100 -10.48 -15.97 -20.46
CA ASN A 100 -9.02 -15.81 -20.27
C ASN A 100 -8.59 -14.34 -20.07
N TRP A 101 -9.54 -13.43 -19.83
CA TRP A 101 -9.25 -11.98 -19.73
C TRP A 101 -8.76 -11.56 -18.35
N GLU A 102 -9.15 -12.30 -17.31
CA GLU A 102 -8.79 -11.99 -15.93
C GLU A 102 -7.33 -12.31 -15.65
N ARG A 103 -6.58 -11.32 -15.13
CA ARG A 103 -5.19 -11.51 -14.72
C ARG A 103 -4.85 -10.75 -13.45
N TRP A 104 -4.31 -11.50 -12.51
CA TRP A 104 -3.77 -11.01 -11.25
C TRP A 104 -2.25 -10.89 -11.35
N VAL A 105 -1.72 -9.72 -11.05
CA VAL A 105 -0.30 -9.41 -11.25
C VAL A 105 0.31 -8.91 -9.95
N ARG A 106 1.48 -9.47 -9.59
CA ARG A 106 2.36 -8.93 -8.56
C ARG A 106 3.49 -8.19 -9.26
N VAL A 107 3.81 -6.98 -8.83
CA VAL A 107 5.03 -6.25 -9.22
C VAL A 107 6.14 -6.57 -8.20
N PRO A 108 7.14 -7.39 -8.55
CA PRO A 108 8.13 -7.87 -7.58
C PRO A 108 8.90 -6.78 -6.83
N VAL A 109 9.10 -5.60 -7.42
CA VAL A 109 9.86 -4.52 -6.77
C VAL A 109 9.05 -3.76 -5.71
N GLU A 110 7.72 -3.90 -5.68
CA GLU A 110 6.85 -3.24 -4.69
C GLU A 110 6.78 -4.02 -3.37
N ALA A 111 7.02 -3.33 -2.26
CA ALA A 111 6.93 -3.86 -0.89
C ALA A 111 5.84 -3.15 -0.06
N ASP A 112 4.95 -2.44 -0.76
CA ASP A 112 3.94 -1.54 -0.22
C ASP A 112 2.50 -2.00 -0.50
N VAL A 113 2.34 -3.22 -0.99
CA VAL A 113 1.06 -3.81 -1.38
C VAL A 113 0.26 -4.26 -0.15
N GLU A 114 0.89 -5.06 0.71
CA GLU A 114 0.22 -5.69 1.85
C GLU A 114 -0.29 -4.67 2.87
N PHE A 115 0.46 -3.60 3.15
CA PHE A 115 0.00 -2.58 4.09
C PHE A 115 -1.17 -1.77 3.52
N ARG A 116 -1.21 -1.54 2.20
CA ARG A 116 -2.32 -0.82 1.55
C ARG A 116 -3.58 -1.65 1.52
N PHE A 117 -3.45 -2.96 1.33
CA PHE A 117 -4.57 -3.90 1.47
C PHE A 117 -5.22 -3.82 2.87
N ILE A 118 -4.40 -3.80 3.94
CA ILE A 118 -4.89 -3.66 5.32
C ILE A 118 -5.52 -2.28 5.55
N LYS A 119 -4.89 -1.22 5.03
CA LYS A 119 -5.43 0.15 5.14
C LYS A 119 -6.78 0.29 4.45
N ALA A 120 -6.94 -0.28 3.25
CA ALA A 120 -8.20 -0.29 2.53
C ALA A 120 -9.30 -0.98 3.37
N ALA A 121 -9.04 -2.18 3.88
CA ALA A 121 -9.98 -2.91 4.74
C ALA A 121 -10.39 -2.10 5.98
N PHE A 122 -9.44 -1.44 6.64
CA PHE A 122 -9.71 -0.57 7.78
C PHE A 122 -10.62 0.61 7.40
N LEU A 123 -10.33 1.29 6.29
CA LEU A 123 -11.13 2.43 5.82
C LEU A 123 -12.56 2.00 5.48
N SER A 124 -12.73 0.86 4.80
CA SER A 124 -14.04 0.31 4.42
C SER A 124 -14.87 -0.05 5.62
N TRP A 125 -14.28 -0.70 6.63
CA TRP A 125 -14.96 -0.97 7.89
C TRP A 125 -15.34 0.31 8.63
N ARG A 126 -14.41 1.28 8.74
CA ARG A 126 -14.66 2.56 9.40
C ARG A 126 -15.80 3.36 8.75
N ALA A 127 -15.95 3.24 7.44
CA ALA A 127 -16.98 3.96 6.69
C ALA A 127 -18.37 3.31 6.78
N SER A 128 -18.42 1.98 6.74
CA SER A 128 -19.67 1.22 6.61
C SER A 128 -20.22 0.66 7.91
N GLY A 129 -19.35 0.38 8.89
CA GLY A 129 -19.72 -0.38 10.09
C GLY A 129 -19.98 -1.87 9.85
N GLU A 130 -19.65 -2.43 8.68
CA GLU A 130 -19.96 -3.81 8.32
C GLU A 130 -19.05 -4.82 9.05
N HIS A 131 -19.43 -5.17 10.28
CA HIS A 131 -18.64 -6.03 11.16
C HIS A 131 -18.43 -7.46 10.63
N ALA A 132 -19.46 -8.05 10.02
CA ALA A 132 -19.38 -9.42 9.52
C ALA A 132 -18.39 -9.55 8.36
N ARG A 133 -18.39 -8.57 7.44
CA ARG A 133 -17.45 -8.50 6.32
C ARG A 133 -16.02 -8.28 6.80
N LEU A 134 -15.83 -7.36 7.77
CA LEU A 134 -14.53 -7.17 8.41
C LEU A 134 -14.02 -8.49 9.03
N HIS A 135 -14.85 -9.15 9.83
CA HIS A 135 -14.45 -10.36 10.55
C HIS A 135 -14.01 -11.48 9.59
N ALA A 136 -14.70 -11.61 8.45
CA ALA A 136 -14.31 -12.56 7.39
C ALA A 136 -12.94 -12.24 6.77
N LEU A 137 -12.53 -10.97 6.74
CA LEU A 137 -11.25 -10.54 6.17
C LEU A 137 -10.06 -10.70 7.11
N LEU A 138 -10.26 -10.70 8.44
CA LEU A 138 -9.17 -10.71 9.43
C LEU A 138 -8.08 -11.77 9.16
N PRO A 139 -8.41 -13.04 8.83
CA PRO A 139 -7.37 -14.02 8.54
C PRO A 139 -6.51 -13.65 7.33
N ALA A 140 -7.10 -13.03 6.30
CA ALA A 140 -6.36 -12.57 5.13
C ALA A 140 -5.47 -11.37 5.44
N LEU A 141 -5.96 -10.44 6.26
CA LEU A 141 -5.19 -9.27 6.71
C LEU A 141 -3.97 -9.69 7.55
N GLU A 142 -4.15 -10.62 8.49
CA GLU A 142 -3.06 -11.18 9.30
C GLU A 142 -2.00 -11.86 8.41
N ARG A 143 -2.42 -12.70 7.46
CA ARG A 143 -1.49 -13.36 6.53
C ARG A 143 -0.74 -12.38 5.63
N ALA A 144 -1.40 -11.29 5.20
CA ALA A 144 -0.76 -10.26 4.38
C ALA A 144 0.38 -9.58 5.15
N LEU A 145 0.12 -9.20 6.41
CA LEU A 145 1.15 -8.58 7.23
C LEU A 145 2.29 -9.57 7.52
N LEU A 146 1.96 -10.81 7.87
CA LEU A 146 2.95 -11.87 8.08
C LEU A 146 3.84 -12.09 6.85
N TYR A 147 3.29 -12.10 5.63
CA TYR A 147 4.08 -12.21 4.40
C TYR A 147 5.09 -11.07 4.29
N ALA A 148 4.64 -9.82 4.48
CA ALA A 148 5.51 -8.65 4.38
C ALA A 148 6.65 -8.67 5.42
N THR A 149 6.42 -9.29 6.59
CA THR A 149 7.36 -9.29 7.72
C THR A 149 8.06 -10.63 7.96
N SER A 150 8.01 -11.56 7.01
CA SER A 150 8.71 -12.85 7.11
C SER A 150 9.25 -13.39 5.79
N HIS A 151 8.72 -12.92 4.64
CA HIS A 151 9.16 -13.46 3.36
C HIS A 151 10.59 -12.97 3.01
N PRO A 152 11.51 -13.84 2.56
CA PRO A 152 12.91 -13.46 2.30
C PRO A 152 13.13 -12.34 1.27
N LEU A 153 12.15 -12.09 0.39
CA LEU A 153 12.16 -10.98 -0.59
C LEU A 153 11.55 -9.68 -0.06
N ARG A 154 11.04 -9.67 1.17
CA ARG A 154 10.36 -8.53 1.79
C ARG A 154 10.95 -8.16 3.14
N TRP A 155 11.46 -9.13 3.88
CA TRP A 155 11.97 -8.93 5.22
C TRP A 155 13.48 -9.08 5.28
N ASP A 156 14.12 -8.21 6.06
CA ASP A 156 15.51 -8.35 6.46
C ASP A 156 15.56 -8.78 7.94
N ASP A 157 15.95 -10.03 8.20
CA ASP A 157 15.98 -10.60 9.55
C ASP A 157 17.01 -9.94 10.46
N HIS A 158 18.09 -9.39 9.91
CA HIS A 158 19.14 -8.74 10.69
C HIS A 158 18.71 -7.35 11.17
N LEU A 159 18.04 -6.59 10.28
CA LEU A 159 17.55 -5.25 10.60
C LEU A 159 16.16 -5.27 11.23
N GLY A 160 15.40 -6.36 11.07
CA GLY A 160 14.02 -6.47 11.53
C GLY A 160 13.13 -5.41 10.88
N LEU A 161 13.33 -5.17 9.58
CA LEU A 161 12.67 -4.15 8.78
C LEU A 161 12.34 -4.68 7.37
N VAL A 162 11.34 -4.07 6.74
CA VAL A 162 10.99 -4.38 5.36
C VAL A 162 12.04 -3.82 4.40
N LYS A 163 12.52 -4.67 3.51
CA LYS A 163 13.42 -4.34 2.42
C LYS A 163 12.68 -4.36 1.08
N ARG A 164 13.17 -3.54 0.16
CA ARG A 164 12.74 -3.52 -1.25
C ARG A 164 13.93 -3.32 -2.17
N PRO A 165 13.79 -3.62 -3.47
CA PRO A 165 14.69 -3.09 -4.50
C PRO A 165 14.79 -1.56 -4.43
N TYR A 166 15.97 -1.02 -4.72
CA TYR A 166 16.23 0.42 -4.67
C TYR A 166 15.44 1.13 -5.78
N THR A 167 14.37 1.81 -5.40
CA THR A 167 13.44 2.55 -6.28
C THR A 167 13.49 4.03 -5.95
N ILE A 168 13.09 4.89 -6.88
CA ILE A 168 12.79 6.30 -6.52
C ILE A 168 11.46 6.27 -5.75
N ASP A 169 11.50 6.62 -4.46
CA ASP A 169 10.35 6.55 -3.55
C ASP A 169 9.53 5.23 -3.72
N THR A 170 8.20 5.30 -3.76
CA THR A 170 7.30 4.14 -3.95
C THR A 170 7.13 3.71 -5.42
N TRP A 171 8.10 3.94 -6.31
CA TRP A 171 7.96 3.56 -7.73
C TRP A 171 7.90 2.04 -7.93
N ASP A 172 7.26 1.65 -9.03
CA ASP A 172 7.02 0.27 -9.46
C ASP A 172 8.17 -0.31 -10.31
N PHE A 173 9.30 0.40 -10.42
CA PHE A 173 10.53 -0.09 -11.04
C PHE A 173 11.77 0.31 -10.26
N ASP A 174 12.81 -0.53 -10.34
CA ASP A 174 14.07 -0.33 -9.64
C ASP A 174 15.13 0.41 -10.47
N TYR A 175 16.15 0.89 -9.76
CA TYR A 175 17.36 1.42 -10.37
C TYR A 175 18.27 0.26 -10.77
N THR A 176 18.59 0.17 -12.06
CA THR A 176 19.35 -0.96 -12.61
C THR A 176 20.80 -0.64 -12.96
N ALA A 177 21.25 0.60 -12.72
CA ALA A 177 22.56 1.09 -13.17
C ALA A 177 22.81 0.91 -14.68
N GLY A 178 21.76 1.05 -15.50
CA GLY A 178 21.85 0.94 -16.96
C GLY A 178 21.93 -0.49 -17.49
N ARG A 179 21.66 -1.51 -16.66
CA ARG A 179 21.64 -2.92 -17.11
C ARG A 179 20.41 -3.30 -17.92
N HIS A 180 19.37 -2.46 -17.93
CA HIS A 180 18.14 -2.68 -18.67
C HIS A 180 17.90 -1.50 -19.62
N ASP A 181 17.47 -1.80 -20.84
CA ASP A 181 17.13 -0.80 -21.86
C ASP A 181 15.83 -0.04 -21.54
N TRP A 182 15.05 -0.56 -20.59
CA TRP A 182 13.79 0.01 -20.12
C TRP A 182 13.64 -0.14 -18.59
N LEU A 183 12.50 0.33 -18.06
CA LEU A 183 12.09 0.16 -16.67
C LEU A 183 12.08 -1.32 -16.28
N ASN A 184 12.68 -1.63 -15.12
CA ASN A 184 12.72 -2.99 -14.59
C ASN A 184 11.76 -3.16 -13.41
N PHE A 185 10.75 -4.00 -13.63
CA PHE A 185 9.71 -4.33 -12.65
C PHE A 185 10.03 -5.62 -11.87
N GLN A 186 11.15 -6.28 -12.17
CA GLN A 186 11.48 -7.63 -11.68
C GLN A 186 12.61 -7.60 -10.65
N ILE A 187 12.60 -8.57 -9.72
CA ILE A 187 13.76 -8.85 -8.88
C ILE A 187 14.69 -9.78 -9.64
N THR A 188 15.98 -9.46 -9.65
CA THR A 188 17.03 -10.24 -10.32
C THR A 188 18.20 -10.46 -9.36
N GLU A 189 19.20 -11.26 -9.77
CA GLU A 189 20.46 -11.41 -9.05
C GLU A 189 21.28 -10.11 -8.96
N HIS A 190 20.95 -9.11 -9.78
CA HIS A 190 21.63 -7.81 -9.84
C HIS A 190 20.89 -6.70 -9.11
N THR A 191 19.78 -7.02 -8.43
CA THR A 191 18.97 -6.04 -7.69
C THR A 191 19.78 -5.40 -6.56
N TYR A 192 19.74 -4.07 -6.52
CA TYR A 192 20.23 -3.30 -5.37
C TYR A 192 19.15 -3.28 -4.29
N TRP A 193 19.48 -3.73 -3.09
CA TRP A 193 18.54 -3.81 -1.98
C TRP A 193 18.73 -2.66 -1.00
N GLY A 194 17.64 -2.28 -0.33
CA GLY A 194 17.72 -1.43 0.84
C GLY A 194 16.44 -1.37 1.64
N ILE A 195 16.50 -0.64 2.75
CA ILE A 195 15.38 -0.35 3.62
C ILE A 195 14.86 1.05 3.28
N PHE A 196 13.60 1.10 2.84
CA PHE A 196 12.90 2.34 2.55
C PHE A 196 11.98 2.72 3.71
N HIS A 197 12.03 3.98 4.15
CA HIS A 197 11.16 4.46 5.24
C HIS A 197 9.68 4.53 4.83
N GLY A 198 9.37 4.71 3.55
CA GLY A 198 7.99 4.72 3.05
C GLY A 198 7.27 3.39 3.27
N ASP A 199 7.94 2.26 3.00
CA ASP A 199 7.38 0.93 3.26
C ASP A 199 7.26 0.67 4.76
N ASN A 200 8.31 0.96 5.53
CA ASN A 200 8.34 0.66 6.96
C ASN A 200 7.36 1.53 7.76
N SER A 201 7.14 2.79 7.36
CA SER A 201 6.05 3.60 7.91
C SER A 201 4.67 3.04 7.56
N GLY A 202 4.49 2.47 6.36
CA GLY A 202 3.27 1.79 5.95
C GLY A 202 3.00 0.53 6.77
N ILE A 203 4.02 -0.30 6.99
CA ILE A 203 3.93 -1.52 7.80
C ILE A 203 3.67 -1.19 9.27
N TYR A 204 4.30 -0.15 9.81
CA TYR A 204 3.98 0.40 11.13
C TYR A 204 2.49 0.77 11.24
N GLU A 205 1.97 1.54 10.28
CA GLU A 205 0.55 1.93 10.22
C GLU A 205 -0.33 0.68 10.17
N ALA A 206 -0.07 -0.22 9.22
CA ALA A 206 -0.89 -1.42 9.03
C ALA A 206 -0.90 -2.36 10.24
N ALA A 207 0.21 -2.50 10.96
CA ALA A 207 0.25 -3.27 12.20
C ALA A 207 -0.67 -2.67 13.28
N GLY A 208 -0.65 -1.34 13.43
CA GLY A 208 -1.56 -0.63 14.35
C GLY A 208 -3.03 -0.69 13.92
N LEU A 209 -3.31 -0.58 12.62
CA LEU A 209 -4.66 -0.75 12.08
C LEU A 209 -5.16 -2.18 12.30
N LEU A 210 -4.36 -3.20 11.97
CA LEU A 210 -4.71 -4.61 12.19
C LEU A 210 -4.97 -4.91 13.65
N ALA A 211 -4.14 -4.40 14.57
CA ALA A 211 -4.38 -4.54 16.00
C ALA A 211 -5.72 -3.96 16.42
N THR A 212 -6.11 -2.80 15.88
CA THR A 212 -7.42 -2.18 16.14
C THR A 212 -8.57 -3.06 15.64
N LEU A 213 -8.43 -3.65 14.45
CA LEU A 213 -9.43 -4.54 13.88
C LEU A 213 -9.58 -5.84 14.69
N LEU A 214 -8.47 -6.40 15.15
CA LEU A 214 -8.44 -7.61 15.99
C LEU A 214 -9.06 -7.36 17.37
N GLU A 215 -8.73 -6.25 18.02
CA GLU A 215 -9.35 -5.85 19.29
C GLU A 215 -10.87 -5.69 19.14
N HIS A 216 -11.32 -5.04 18.06
CA HIS A 216 -12.75 -4.91 17.76
C HIS A 216 -13.45 -6.27 17.60
N ALA A 217 -12.73 -7.28 17.08
CA ALA A 217 -13.23 -8.65 16.95
C ALA A 217 -13.11 -9.50 18.22
N GLY A 218 -12.58 -8.95 19.32
CA GLY A 218 -12.35 -9.68 20.57
C GLY A 218 -11.05 -10.48 20.63
N GLU A 219 -10.17 -10.33 19.63
CA GLU A 219 -8.88 -11.03 19.52
C GLU A 219 -7.75 -10.26 20.24
N GLN A 220 -7.96 -9.95 21.53
CA GLN A 220 -7.10 -9.05 22.31
C GLN A 220 -5.62 -9.46 22.30
N HIS A 221 -5.32 -10.76 22.47
CA HIS A 221 -3.94 -11.23 22.52
C HIS A 221 -3.18 -10.98 21.20
N LYS A 222 -3.85 -11.18 20.07
CA LYS A 222 -3.27 -10.89 18.76
C LYS A 222 -3.12 -9.38 18.54
N ALA A 223 -4.10 -8.60 18.98
CA ALA A 223 -4.03 -7.14 18.92
C ALA A 223 -2.79 -6.60 19.65
N ASP A 224 -2.54 -7.08 20.87
CA ASP A 224 -1.39 -6.67 21.68
C ASP A 224 -0.06 -7.11 21.06
N THR A 225 -0.03 -8.29 20.42
CA THR A 225 1.13 -8.77 19.67
C THR A 225 1.49 -7.83 18.52
N TRP A 226 0.51 -7.41 17.71
CA TRP A 226 0.75 -6.50 16.60
C TRP A 226 1.07 -5.06 17.05
N ARG A 227 0.55 -4.61 18.20
CA ARG A 227 0.96 -3.34 18.82
C ARG A 227 2.42 -3.36 19.26
N GLY A 228 2.84 -4.44 19.93
CA GLY A 228 4.24 -4.65 20.31
C GLY A 228 5.15 -4.63 19.09
N PHE A 229 4.79 -5.39 18.05
CA PHE A 229 5.52 -5.39 16.78
C PHE A 229 5.63 -3.99 16.16
N ALA A 230 4.54 -3.22 16.11
CA ALA A 230 4.54 -1.87 15.56
C ALA A 230 5.48 -0.94 16.35
N SER A 231 5.45 -1.02 17.69
CA SER A 231 6.33 -0.24 18.57
C SER A 231 7.80 -0.53 18.29
N ASP A 232 8.16 -1.81 18.25
CA ASP A 232 9.54 -2.24 18.04
C ASP A 232 10.03 -1.89 16.62
N LEU A 233 9.17 -2.05 15.62
CA LEU A 233 9.47 -1.66 14.23
C LEU A 233 9.73 -0.17 14.13
N ARG A 234 8.90 0.68 14.76
CA ARG A 234 9.10 2.13 14.77
C ARG A 234 10.45 2.50 15.39
N GLN A 235 10.82 1.87 16.51
CA GLN A 235 12.11 2.11 17.16
C GLN A 235 13.28 1.79 16.22
N ARG A 236 13.27 0.60 15.60
CA ARG A 236 14.33 0.19 14.65
C ARG A 236 14.39 1.09 13.43
N ALA A 237 13.23 1.40 12.83
CA ALA A 237 13.14 2.22 11.63
C ALA A 237 13.64 3.64 11.90
N ASN A 238 13.26 4.25 13.02
CA ASN A 238 13.72 5.60 13.37
C ASN A 238 15.22 5.63 13.65
N ALA A 239 15.75 4.65 14.39
CA ALA A 239 17.17 4.55 14.66
C ALA A 239 18.02 4.38 13.39
N LEU A 240 17.51 3.66 12.39
CA LEU A 240 18.24 3.38 11.15
C LEU A 240 18.08 4.48 10.09
N LEU A 241 16.86 5.00 9.94
CA LEU A 241 16.48 5.78 8.75
C LEU A 241 16.45 7.29 9.01
N PHE A 242 16.37 7.74 10.25
CA PHE A 242 16.42 9.17 10.56
C PHE A 242 17.87 9.67 10.61
N ASN A 243 18.21 10.71 9.84
CA ASN A 243 19.58 11.26 9.81
C ASN A 243 19.83 12.40 10.81
N GLY A 244 18.91 12.64 11.75
CA GLY A 244 18.95 13.79 12.67
C GLY A 244 18.29 15.07 12.12
N ARG A 245 17.82 15.06 10.87
CA ARG A 245 17.09 16.18 10.24
C ARG A 245 15.82 15.72 9.53
N PHE A 246 15.88 14.59 8.84
CA PHE A 246 14.79 13.98 8.10
C PHE A 246 15.05 12.48 7.87
N TYR A 247 14.05 11.75 7.37
CA TYR A 247 14.23 10.36 6.95
C TYR A 247 15.07 10.29 5.67
N ARG A 248 16.18 9.56 5.73
CA ARG A 248 16.97 9.13 4.58
C ARG A 248 16.04 8.42 3.61
N HIS A 249 16.20 8.70 2.32
CA HIS A 249 15.40 8.02 1.31
C HIS A 249 15.58 6.50 1.40
N PHE A 250 16.81 5.99 1.45
CA PHE A 250 17.10 4.58 1.67
C PHE A 250 18.27 4.38 2.63
N HIS A 251 18.20 3.32 3.44
CA HIS A 251 19.40 2.66 3.95
C HIS A 251 19.79 1.54 2.99
N LYS A 252 20.98 1.61 2.40
CA LYS A 252 21.43 0.69 1.35
C LYS A 252 21.99 -0.58 1.96
N ILE A 253 21.37 -1.73 1.64
CA ILE A 253 21.88 -3.06 1.97
C ILE A 253 22.92 -3.46 0.93
N THR A 254 22.59 -3.30 -0.36
CA THR A 254 23.58 -3.46 -1.44
C THR A 254 24.32 -2.14 -1.62
N PRO A 255 25.66 -2.10 -1.55
CA PRO A 255 26.43 -0.89 -1.80
C PRO A 255 26.11 -0.28 -3.17
N LEU A 256 25.76 1.00 -3.18
CA LEU A 256 25.40 1.75 -4.38
C LEU A 256 25.72 3.23 -4.20
N THR A 257 26.31 3.86 -5.22
CA THR A 257 26.55 5.31 -5.27
C THR A 257 25.93 5.87 -6.54
N ILE A 258 25.05 6.85 -6.40
CA ILE A 258 24.44 7.53 -7.55
C ILE A 258 25.29 8.76 -7.90
N ALA A 259 25.90 8.75 -9.09
CA ALA A 259 26.77 9.82 -9.52
C ALA A 259 26.02 11.16 -9.62
N GLY A 260 26.62 12.23 -9.07
CA GLY A 260 26.05 13.57 -9.11
C GLY A 260 24.90 13.83 -8.12
N VAL A 261 24.59 12.86 -7.24
CA VAL A 261 23.49 12.95 -6.28
C VAL A 261 24.03 12.87 -4.85
N ASN A 262 23.65 13.84 -4.02
CA ASN A 262 23.93 13.81 -2.58
C ASN A 262 22.67 13.41 -1.81
N GLU A 263 22.48 12.11 -1.63
CA GLU A 263 21.30 11.53 -0.97
C GLU A 263 21.17 11.95 0.51
N GLU A 264 22.27 12.35 1.16
CA GLU A 264 22.25 12.88 2.54
C GLU A 264 21.54 14.24 2.66
N GLN A 265 21.30 14.92 1.54
CA GLN A 265 20.67 16.24 1.48
C GLN A 265 19.36 16.22 0.69
N GLN A 266 18.78 15.04 0.43
CA GLN A 266 17.56 14.89 -0.36
C GLN A 266 16.38 14.41 0.49
N LEU A 267 15.27 15.16 0.38
CA LEU A 267 13.99 14.77 0.93
C LEU A 267 13.24 13.90 -0.09
N SER A 268 12.84 12.72 0.34
CA SER A 268 11.94 11.85 -0.43
C SER A 268 10.48 12.30 -0.30
N LEU A 269 9.67 11.99 -1.31
CA LEU A 269 8.22 12.27 -1.33
C LEU A 269 7.48 11.61 -0.16
N SER A 270 7.96 10.46 0.31
CA SER A 270 7.34 9.72 1.42
C SER A 270 7.54 10.35 2.80
N THR A 271 8.35 11.42 2.97
CA THR A 271 8.62 11.99 4.30
C THR A 271 7.34 12.48 5.01
N PRO A 272 6.44 13.24 4.35
CA PRO A 272 5.13 13.56 4.92
C PRO A 272 4.25 12.33 5.18
N MET A 273 4.42 11.23 4.43
CA MET A 273 3.69 9.99 4.71
C MET A 273 4.17 9.36 6.01
N ALA A 274 5.48 9.30 6.27
CA ALA A 274 6.02 8.79 7.55
C ALA A 274 5.50 9.60 8.76
N ILE A 275 5.34 10.91 8.60
CA ILE A 275 4.73 11.79 9.61
C ILE A 275 3.23 11.45 9.77
N ASN A 276 2.46 11.44 8.68
CA ASN A 276 1.01 11.18 8.73
C ASN A 276 0.67 9.81 9.31
N ARG A 277 1.55 8.82 9.11
CA ARG A 277 1.40 7.46 9.64
C ARG A 277 1.81 7.35 11.10
N GLY A 278 2.45 8.36 11.68
CA GLY A 278 2.91 8.37 13.08
C GLY A 278 4.20 7.59 13.33
N LEU A 279 4.97 7.29 12.27
CA LEU A 279 6.32 6.74 12.41
C LEU A 279 7.25 7.80 13.03
N ALA A 280 7.11 9.05 12.56
CA ALA A 280 7.82 10.20 13.09
C ALA A 280 7.25 10.63 14.45
N THR A 281 8.14 10.96 15.40
CA THR A 281 7.78 11.47 16.73
C THR A 281 8.50 12.79 17.01
N HIS A 282 8.13 13.49 18.08
CA HIS A 282 8.89 14.66 18.52
C HIS A 282 10.21 14.29 19.20
N ASP A 283 10.35 13.03 19.63
CA ASP A 283 11.51 12.53 20.39
C ASP A 283 12.68 12.07 19.52
N ILE A 284 12.55 12.12 18.19
CA ILE A 284 13.60 11.74 17.22
C ILE A 284 14.38 12.94 16.71
#